data_AF-A0A965CLQ4-F1
#
_entry.id   AF-A0A965CLQ4-F1
#
_cell.length_a   1.000
_cell.length_b   1.000
_cell.length_c   1.000
_cell.angle_alpha   90.00
_cell.angle_beta   90.00
_cell.angle_gamma   90.00
#
_symmetry.space_group_name_H-M   'P 1'
#
loop_
_entity.id
_entity.type
_entity.pdbx_description
1 polymer ?
#
loop_
_entity_poly.entity_id
_entity_poly.type
_entity_poly.pdbx_seq_one_letter_code
_entity_poly.pdbx_strand_id
1 'polypeptide(L)' 'DVDDMATRAAALAASEGFAKSAERIIIVAGVPFGTPGATNMVRIAYAP' A
#
# COMPACT_ATOMS: atom_id res chain seq x y z
N ASP A 1 6.75 -5.06 8.76
CA ASP A 1 5.37 -5.05 9.31
C ASP A 1 4.47 -4.28 8.35
N VAL A 2 3.16 -4.24 8.56
CA VAL A 2 2.18 -3.59 7.67
C VAL A 2 2.59 -2.17 7.25
N ASP A 3 3.25 -1.42 8.12
CA ASP A 3 3.74 -0.07 7.84
C ASP A 3 4.85 -0.06 6.76
N ASP A 4 5.82 -0.97 6.81
CA ASP A 4 6.89 -1.07 5.79
C ASP A 4 6.29 -1.43 4.42
N MET A 5 5.31 -2.35 4.39
CA MET A 5 4.58 -2.66 3.16
C MET A 5 3.83 -1.43 2.63
N ALA A 6 3.19 -0.66 3.51
CA ALA A 6 2.46 0.54 3.10
C ALA A 6 3.39 1.65 2.56
N THR A 7 4.54 1.86 3.20
CA THR A 7 5.56 2.81 2.72
C THR A 7 6.11 2.42 1.35
N ARG A 8 6.41 1.13 1.14
CA ARG A 8 6.87 0.62 -0.16
C ARG A 8 5.80 0.77 -1.24
N ALA A 9 4.55 0.44 -0.93
CA ALA A 9 3.43 0.60 -1.86
C ALA A 9 3.24 2.07 -2.27
N ALA A 10 3.35 3.00 -1.32
CA ALA A 10 3.26 4.44 -1.59
C ALA A 10 4.41 4.95 -2.46
N ALA A 11 5.65 4.54 -2.18
CA ALA A 11 6.81 4.91 -2.98
C ALA A 11 6.72 4.38 -4.42
N LEU A 12 6.28 3.13 -4.60
CA LEU A 12 6.06 2.53 -5.92
C LEU A 12 4.94 3.23 -6.69
N ALA A 13 3.83 3.54 -6.03
CA ALA A 13 2.73 4.28 -6.66
C ALA A 13 3.19 5.66 -7.17
N ALA A 14 4.05 6.34 -6.41
CA ALA A 14 4.65 7.61 -6.83
C ALA A 14 5.64 7.44 -7.99
N SER A 15 6.55 6.46 -7.92
CA SER A 15 7.58 6.25 -8.95
C SER A 15 7.02 5.82 -10.30
N GLU A 16 5.95 5.04 -10.29
CA GLU A 16 5.25 4.58 -11.50
C GLU A 16 4.25 5.62 -12.04
N GLY A 17 4.07 6.75 -11.34
CA GLY A 17 3.17 7.83 -11.75
C GLY A 17 1.68 7.56 -11.51
N PHE A 18 1.34 6.55 -10.69
CA PHE A 18 -0.04 6.26 -10.29
C PHE A 18 -0.59 7.24 -9.25
N ALA A 19 0.29 7.89 -8.48
CA ALA A 19 -0.07 8.90 -7.49
C ALA A 19 0.96 10.04 -7.49
N LYS A 20 0.51 11.27 -7.25
CA LYS A 20 1.38 12.44 -7.04
C LYS A 20 1.67 12.63 -5.57
N SER A 21 2.72 13.39 -5.26
CA SER A 21 3.05 13.74 -3.87
C SER A 21 1.84 14.32 -3.13
N ALA A 22 1.64 13.86 -1.91
CA ALA A 22 0.49 14.16 -1.03
C ALA A 22 -0.89 13.67 -1.51
N GLU A 23 -1.01 12.96 -2.64
CA GLU A 23 -2.27 12.29 -3.00
C GLU A 23 -2.51 11.07 -2.11
N ARG A 24 -3.80 10.76 -1.90
CA ARG A 24 -4.23 9.61 -1.10
C ARG A 24 -4.25 8.36 -1.96
N ILE A 25 -3.73 7.27 -1.41
CA ILE A 25 -3.81 5.94 -2.02
C ILE A 25 -4.50 4.96 -1.07
N ILE A 26 -5.20 3.98 -1.66
CA ILE A 26 -5.79 2.84 -0.93
C ILE A 26 -4.93 1.62 -1.21
N ILE A 27 -4.49 0.98 -0.13
CA ILE A 27 -3.67 -0.23 -0.17
C ILE A 27 -4.54 -1.38 0.32
N VAL A 28 -4.65 -2.44 -0.49
CA VAL A 28 -5.38 -3.67 -0.16
C VAL A 28 -4.38 -4.81 -0.08
N ALA A 29 -4.38 -5.54 1.03
CA ALA A 29 -3.47 -6.66 1.26
C ALA A 29 -4.07 -7.70 2.21
N GLY A 30 -3.35 -8.79 2.43
CA GLY A 30 -3.73 -9.84 3.38
C GLY A 30 -2.70 -10.01 4.49
N VAL A 31 -3.16 -10.12 5.73
CA VAL A 31 -2.34 -10.38 6.91
C VAL A 31 -2.92 -11.58 7.66
N PRO A 32 -2.13 -12.64 7.93
CA PRO A 32 -0.69 -12.76 7.68
C PRO A 32 -0.32 -12.87 6.20
N PHE A 33 0.83 -12.32 5.85
CA PHE A 33 1.35 -12.33 4.48
C PHE A 33 1.61 -13.76 3.97
N GLY A 34 1.53 -13.96 2.65
CA GLY A 34 1.87 -15.23 2.02
C GLY A 34 0.80 -16.33 2.14
N THR A 35 -0.37 -16.02 2.69
CA THR A 35 -1.52 -16.95 2.73
C THR A 35 -2.47 -16.63 1.57
N PRO A 36 -2.60 -17.51 0.56
CA PRO A 36 -3.55 -17.30 -0.53
C PRO A 36 -4.99 -17.15 -0.02
N GLY A 37 -5.75 -16.20 -0.57
CA GLY A 37 -7.14 -15.93 -0.17
C GLY A 37 -7.31 -15.13 1.13
N ALA A 38 -6.22 -14.68 1.77
CA ALA A 38 -6.29 -13.95 3.04
C ALA A 38 -6.40 -12.41 2.88
N THR A 39 -6.91 -11.90 1.76
CA THR A 39 -7.06 -10.45 1.53
C THR A 39 -8.09 -9.85 2.49
N ASN A 40 -7.62 -9.34 3.64
CA ASN A 40 -8.45 -8.93 4.77
C ASN A 40 -8.10 -7.53 5.32
N MET A 41 -7.26 -6.77 4.63
CA MET A 41 -6.79 -5.46 5.08
C MET A 41 -6.98 -4.40 4.00
N VAL A 42 -7.51 -3.25 4.42
CA VAL A 42 -7.58 -2.01 3.64
C VAL A 42 -6.92 -0.90 4.47
N ARG A 43 -6.05 -0.11 3.84
CA ARG A 43 -5.36 1.00 4.49
C ARG A 43 -5.31 2.23 3.59
N ILE A 44 -5.44 3.40 4.18
CA ILE A 44 -5.25 4.69 3.51
C ILE A 44 -3.85 5.22 3.84
N ALA A 45 -3.11 5.63 2.82
CA ALA A 45 -1.79 6.25 2.95
C ALA A 45 -1.66 7.46 2.02
N TYR A 46 -0.59 8.22 2.20
CA TYR A 46 -0.23 9.35 1.34
C TYR A 46 1.01 8.99 0.53
N ALA A 47 0.99 9.31 -0.75
CA ALA A 47 2.17 9.20 -1.60
C ALA A 47 3.23 10.25 -1.17
N PRO A 48 4.52 9.89 -1.17
CA PRO A 48 5.61 10.80 -0.82
C PRO A 48 5.73 11.96 -1.82
#